data_AF-A0A258TRB8-F1
#
_entry.id   AF-A0A258TRB8-F1
#
_cell.length_a   1.000
_cell.length_b   1.000
_cell.length_c   1.000
_cell.angle_alpha   90.00
_cell.angle_beta   90.00
_cell.angle_gamma   90.00
#
_symmetry.space_group_name_H-M   'P 1'
#
loop_
_entity.id
_entity.type
_entity.pdbx_description
1 polymer ?
#
loop_
_entity_poly.entity_id
_entity_poly.type
_entity_poly.pdbx_seq_one_letter_code
_entity_poly.pdbx_strand_id
1 'polypeptide(L)'
;MPHPTFTWLHLSDLHYGLKGQHCLWPNLRGPFLEDLTALHERCGPWDAVLFTGDLVQAGKPEEYQKMQEEVLAPLWAKLRELGSGDAVLLAVPGNHDLCRPDPNKGDHAAERLTEPGGYEKVRVEFWEQPAGSYRNIIQNAFAAYTEWWNSTPHRPSALKGGVLPGDFAASLEKQGKKIGLIGLNTAFLQLAGGDYQGRLDWDTQQLHTLCDGGADVWTRQHDACLLLSHHGPDWLSAEARRHGEIEITPAGRFAAHLFGHQHETTLCYLRQGGSAQAARRVQDCSLFGMEKFGDPPQTQRSHGYMAGRIAFEDHQTTLRLWPRIATNKPDGWRFIPDHNNTHLADDQGTAPEIIATLPCKAPISITGTPTPTLPRDLIEFLASAYPEVRDARALWERSGGRALEVENIARPFDLWQNLWRRSNQGAVAQPEAILRAVREDYPGNALIAQYLAAYSANVK
;
A
#
# COMPACT_ATOMS: atom_id res chain seq x y z
N MET A 1 19.03 -23.30 -15.19
CA MET A 1 19.44 -22.05 -14.50
C MET A 1 18.63 -21.94 -13.21
N PRO A 2 19.14 -21.37 -12.13
CA PRO A 2 18.33 -21.14 -10.93
C PRO A 2 17.08 -20.32 -11.29
N HIS A 3 15.94 -20.67 -10.72
CA HIS A 3 14.68 -19.95 -10.94
C HIS A 3 14.78 -18.51 -10.44
N PRO A 4 14.13 -17.53 -11.09
CA PRO A 4 14.12 -16.15 -10.61
C PRO A 4 13.55 -16.05 -9.19
N THR A 5 14.13 -15.17 -8.37
CA THR A 5 13.66 -14.91 -7.01
C THR A 5 13.63 -13.42 -6.70
N PHE A 6 12.71 -13.03 -5.84
CA PHE A 6 12.73 -11.74 -5.15
C PHE A 6 12.74 -11.97 -3.65
N THR A 7 13.64 -11.29 -2.95
CA THR A 7 13.92 -11.52 -1.52
C THR A 7 13.96 -10.22 -0.75
N TRP A 8 13.56 -10.22 0.52
CA TRP A 8 13.57 -9.02 1.34
C TRP A 8 13.80 -9.30 2.82
N LEU A 9 14.20 -8.27 3.53
CA LEU A 9 14.07 -8.14 4.98
C LEU A 9 12.82 -7.33 5.29
N HIS A 10 12.03 -7.78 6.26
CA HIS A 10 10.88 -7.06 6.83
C HIS A 10 11.27 -6.66 8.25
N LEU A 11 11.27 -5.35 8.49
CA LEU A 11 11.55 -4.73 9.78
C LEU A 11 10.33 -3.90 10.18
N SER A 12 10.04 -3.84 11.48
CA SER A 12 8.95 -3.03 12.02
C SER A 12 9.25 -2.59 13.44
N ASP A 13 8.61 -1.52 13.90
CA ASP A 13 8.56 -1.14 15.31
C ASP A 13 9.96 -1.11 15.94
N LEU A 14 10.82 -0.21 15.46
CA LEU A 14 12.16 0.05 15.98
C LEU A 14 12.15 1.08 17.11
N HIS A 15 11.18 1.99 17.14
CA HIS A 15 11.00 2.96 18.23
C HIS A 15 12.28 3.71 18.61
N TYR A 16 13.07 4.13 17.60
CA TYR A 16 14.35 4.79 17.87
C TYR A 16 14.13 6.09 18.66
N GLY A 17 14.83 6.24 19.78
CA GLY A 17 14.66 7.36 20.72
C GLY A 17 13.83 7.02 21.97
N LEU A 18 13.34 5.78 22.10
CA LEU A 18 12.64 5.31 23.29
C LEU A 18 13.47 5.50 24.58
N LYS A 19 12.92 6.28 25.51
CA LYS A 19 13.55 6.58 26.80
C LYS A 19 13.60 5.35 27.70
N GLY A 20 14.68 5.22 28.46
CA GLY A 20 14.86 4.11 29.41
C GLY A 20 15.37 2.81 28.79
N GLN A 21 15.58 2.78 27.46
CA GLN A 21 16.15 1.63 26.74
C GLN A 21 17.39 1.98 25.92
N HIS A 22 18.04 3.12 26.19
CA HIS A 22 19.22 3.57 25.44
C HIS A 22 20.36 2.54 25.37
N CYS A 23 20.46 1.64 26.35
CA CYS A 23 21.46 0.56 26.36
C CYS A 23 21.05 -0.68 25.56
N LEU A 24 19.77 -0.87 25.25
CA LEU A 24 19.28 -2.11 24.66
C LEU A 24 19.65 -2.22 23.17
N TRP A 25 19.53 -1.14 22.38
CA TRP A 25 19.90 -1.18 20.95
C TRP A 25 21.39 -1.49 20.75
N PRO A 26 22.33 -0.83 21.46
CA PRO A 26 23.75 -1.22 21.41
C PRO A 26 24.00 -2.70 21.69
N ASN A 27 23.22 -3.31 22.59
CA ASN A 27 23.32 -4.73 22.95
C ASN A 27 22.66 -5.67 21.92
N LEU A 28 21.60 -5.23 21.23
CA LEU A 28 20.90 -6.01 20.20
C LEU A 28 21.51 -5.86 18.81
N ARG A 29 22.17 -4.73 18.52
CA ARG A 29 22.72 -4.41 17.20
C ARG A 29 23.74 -5.46 16.73
N GLY A 30 24.72 -5.80 17.58
CA GLY A 30 25.72 -6.81 17.25
C GLY A 30 25.07 -8.17 16.92
N PRO A 31 24.28 -8.74 17.85
CA PRO A 31 23.55 -9.99 17.62
C PRO A 31 22.62 -9.97 16.40
N PHE A 32 21.97 -8.84 16.10
CA PHE A 32 21.15 -8.68 14.91
C PHE A 32 21.99 -8.78 13.62
N LEU A 33 23.09 -8.03 13.53
CA LEU A 33 23.97 -8.05 12.35
C LEU A 33 24.67 -9.41 12.17
N GLU A 34 24.99 -10.10 13.27
CA GLU A 34 25.51 -11.47 13.25
C GLU A 34 24.45 -12.45 12.72
N ASP A 35 23.21 -12.37 13.20
CA ASP A 35 22.12 -13.22 12.72
C ASP A 35 21.80 -13.00 11.25
N LEU A 36 21.89 -11.75 10.74
CA LEU A 36 21.81 -11.49 9.30
C LEU A 36 22.87 -12.28 8.52
N THR A 37 24.08 -12.43 9.05
CA THR A 37 25.12 -13.25 8.38
C THR A 37 24.69 -14.70 8.27
N ALA A 38 24.19 -15.27 9.37
CA ALA A 38 23.72 -16.66 9.41
C ALA A 38 22.46 -16.89 8.55
N LEU A 39 21.55 -15.91 8.52
CA LEU A 39 20.31 -15.97 7.76
C LEU A 39 20.56 -15.80 6.26
N HIS A 40 21.55 -14.99 5.88
CA HIS A 40 21.94 -14.76 4.49
C HIS A 40 22.29 -16.07 3.76
N GLU A 41 22.94 -17.03 4.43
CA GLU A 41 23.26 -18.36 3.86
C GLU A 41 22.01 -19.15 3.42
N ARG A 42 20.84 -18.82 3.98
CA ARG A 42 19.58 -19.55 3.77
C ARG A 42 18.66 -18.82 2.79
N CYS A 43 18.44 -17.53 3.04
CA CYS A 43 17.45 -16.75 2.32
C CYS A 43 18.03 -15.53 1.56
N GLY A 44 19.34 -15.26 1.66
CA GLY A 44 20.01 -14.18 0.94
C GLY A 44 20.40 -14.56 -0.51
N PRO A 45 21.00 -13.62 -1.27
CA PRO A 45 21.07 -12.18 -0.98
C PRO A 45 19.68 -11.54 -0.95
N TRP A 46 19.53 -10.36 -0.36
CA TRP A 46 18.26 -9.62 -0.29
C TRP A 46 18.19 -8.49 -1.32
N ASP A 47 17.00 -8.31 -1.91
CA ASP A 47 16.73 -7.28 -2.92
C ASP A 47 16.07 -6.02 -2.33
N ALA A 48 15.43 -6.13 -1.17
CA ALA A 48 14.77 -5.01 -0.51
C ALA A 48 14.83 -5.11 1.02
N VAL A 49 14.73 -3.96 1.68
CA VAL A 49 14.42 -3.80 3.09
C VAL A 49 13.07 -3.09 3.18
N LEU A 50 12.08 -3.77 3.73
CA LEU A 50 10.70 -3.32 3.89
C LEU A 50 10.51 -2.91 5.34
N PHE A 51 10.20 -1.64 5.59
CA PHE A 51 10.00 -1.10 6.93
C PHE A 51 8.53 -0.73 7.16
N THR A 52 7.83 -1.45 8.04
CA THR A 52 6.39 -1.27 8.25
C THR A 52 6.06 -0.40 9.46
N GLY A 53 6.67 0.79 9.54
CA GLY A 53 6.34 1.83 10.51
C GLY A 53 7.04 1.72 11.86
N ASP A 54 6.82 2.76 12.66
CA ASP A 54 7.42 3.01 13.97
C ASP A 54 8.95 2.92 13.93
N LEU A 55 9.55 3.64 12.98
CA LEU A 55 11.00 3.77 12.84
C LEU A 55 11.58 4.54 14.03
N VAL A 56 10.90 5.63 14.42
CA VAL A 56 11.27 6.49 15.54
C VAL A 56 10.19 6.50 16.62
N GLN A 57 10.49 7.10 17.77
CA GLN A 57 9.60 7.08 18.93
C GLN A 57 8.53 8.19 18.94
N ALA A 58 8.85 9.38 18.42
CA ALA A 58 8.00 10.56 18.58
C ALA A 58 7.95 11.47 17.34
N GLY A 59 8.39 10.96 16.17
CA GLY A 59 8.35 11.67 14.90
C GLY A 59 9.22 12.93 14.87
N LYS A 60 10.27 13.00 15.70
CA LYS A 60 11.14 14.19 15.77
C LYS A 60 12.25 14.13 14.72
N PRO A 61 12.60 15.26 14.07
CA PRO A 61 13.69 15.29 13.09
C PRO A 61 15.00 14.69 13.61
N GLU A 62 15.37 14.96 14.87
CA GLU A 62 16.61 14.47 15.45
C GLU A 62 16.61 12.95 15.66
N GLU A 63 15.45 12.34 15.88
CA GLU A 63 15.31 10.89 16.00
C GLU A 63 15.56 10.22 14.64
N TYR A 64 15.02 10.78 13.55
CA TYR A 64 15.25 10.27 12.20
C TYR A 64 16.71 10.36 11.78
N GLN A 65 17.36 11.50 12.06
CA GLN A 65 18.78 11.68 11.74
C GLN A 65 19.64 10.62 12.43
N LYS A 66 19.46 10.43 13.74
CA LYS A 66 20.24 9.46 14.49
C LYS A 66 19.89 8.02 14.14
N MET A 67 18.62 7.71 13.88
CA MET A 67 18.20 6.39 13.40
C MET A 67 18.89 6.05 12.06
N GLN A 68 18.96 7.01 11.14
CA GLN A 68 19.69 6.85 9.88
C GLN A 68 21.18 6.53 10.11
N GLU A 69 21.85 7.27 11.01
CA GLU A 69 23.28 7.13 11.30
C GLU A 69 23.62 5.86 12.09
N GLU A 70 22.81 5.50 13.08
CA GLU A 70 23.13 4.46 14.07
C GLU A 70 22.49 3.10 13.77
N VAL A 71 21.45 3.07 12.92
CA VAL A 71 20.70 1.85 12.57
C VAL A 71 20.84 1.52 11.09
N LEU A 72 20.36 2.42 10.22
CA LEU A 72 20.30 2.12 8.78
C LEU A 72 21.68 2.11 8.12
N ALA A 73 22.59 3.03 8.47
CA ALA A 73 23.93 3.03 7.90
C ALA A 73 24.74 1.76 8.27
N PRO A 74 24.76 1.28 9.53
CA PRO A 74 25.34 -0.02 9.89
C PRO A 74 24.65 -1.21 9.21
N LEU A 75 23.31 -1.20 9.12
CA LEU A 75 22.57 -2.23 8.39
C LEU A 75 23.03 -2.31 6.93
N TRP A 76 23.09 -1.19 6.22
CA TRP A 76 23.52 -1.17 4.82
C TRP A 76 25.00 -1.51 4.65
N ALA A 77 25.86 -1.16 5.61
CA ALA A 77 27.25 -1.63 5.61
C ALA A 77 27.29 -3.16 5.66
N LYS A 78 26.50 -3.77 6.54
CA LYS A 78 26.40 -5.22 6.64
C LYS A 78 25.80 -5.86 5.39
N LEU A 79 24.75 -5.28 4.82
CA LEU A 79 24.15 -5.75 3.58
C LEU A 79 25.16 -5.71 2.41
N ARG A 80 26.00 -4.66 2.31
CA ARG A 80 27.08 -4.61 1.32
C ARG A 80 28.09 -5.73 1.51
N GLU A 81 28.52 -6.01 2.73
CA GLU A 81 29.43 -7.13 3.02
C GLU A 81 28.85 -8.49 2.59
N LEU A 82 27.54 -8.67 2.74
CA LEU A 82 26.82 -9.88 2.39
C LEU A 82 26.47 -9.96 0.89
N GLY A 83 26.77 -8.95 0.08
CA GLY A 83 26.41 -8.92 -1.35
C GLY A 83 24.95 -8.51 -1.62
N SER A 84 24.29 -7.91 -0.64
CA SER A 84 22.95 -7.30 -0.72
C SER A 84 23.03 -5.76 -0.73
N GLY A 85 24.15 -5.19 -1.19
CA GLY A 85 24.41 -3.75 -1.16
C GLY A 85 23.49 -2.89 -2.02
N ASP A 86 22.92 -3.49 -3.07
CA ASP A 86 21.99 -2.85 -4.00
C ASP A 86 20.52 -2.97 -3.56
N ALA A 87 20.27 -3.53 -2.36
CA ALA A 87 18.93 -3.62 -1.81
C ALA A 87 18.31 -2.22 -1.64
N VAL A 88 17.02 -2.10 -1.95
CA VAL A 88 16.27 -0.85 -1.84
C VAL A 88 15.50 -0.76 -0.53
N LEU A 89 15.42 0.43 0.06
CA LEU A 89 14.56 0.72 1.21
C LEU A 89 13.16 1.10 0.74
N LEU A 90 12.13 0.49 1.34
CA LEU A 90 10.73 0.83 1.14
C LEU A 90 10.05 0.91 2.52
N ALA A 91 9.65 2.11 2.93
CA ALA A 91 9.10 2.36 4.26
C ALA A 91 7.71 3.00 4.21
N VAL A 92 6.84 2.56 5.12
CA VAL A 92 5.58 3.24 5.48
C VAL A 92 5.67 3.74 6.91
N PRO A 93 5.00 4.84 7.28
CA PRO A 93 5.06 5.36 8.63
C PRO A 93 4.07 4.65 9.56
N GLY A 94 4.44 4.59 10.84
CA GLY A 94 3.59 4.17 11.95
C GLY A 94 3.11 5.33 12.82
N ASN A 95 2.43 5.01 13.93
CA ASN A 95 1.82 6.02 14.81
C ASN A 95 2.81 6.73 15.74
N HIS A 96 4.05 6.26 15.82
CA HIS A 96 5.17 6.92 16.50
C HIS A 96 6.04 7.76 15.56
N ASP A 97 5.87 7.60 14.24
CA ASP A 97 6.61 8.35 13.22
C ASP A 97 6.07 9.77 13.00
N LEU A 98 4.92 10.11 13.61
CA LEU A 98 4.31 11.42 13.54
C LEU A 98 4.61 12.27 14.79
N CYS A 99 4.86 13.56 14.56
CA CYS A 99 4.89 14.54 15.63
C CYS A 99 3.45 14.95 15.96
N ARG A 100 2.97 14.52 17.12
CA ARG A 100 1.58 14.77 17.55
C ARG A 100 1.31 16.26 17.70
N PRO A 101 0.16 16.78 17.23
CA PRO A 101 -0.25 18.16 17.48
C PRO A 101 -0.27 18.48 18.97
N ASP A 102 0.14 19.69 19.34
CA ASP A 102 0.08 20.15 20.73
C ASP A 102 -1.38 20.41 21.11
N PRO A 103 -1.95 19.66 22.08
CA PRO A 103 -3.35 19.82 22.48
C PRO A 103 -3.65 21.21 23.06
N ASN A 104 -2.64 21.97 23.48
CA ASN A 104 -2.83 23.29 24.07
C ASN A 104 -2.85 24.44 23.04
N LYS A 105 -2.58 24.16 21.75
CA LYS A 105 -2.58 25.20 20.71
C LYS A 105 -3.98 25.60 20.24
N GLY A 106 -5.03 24.85 20.60
CA GLY A 106 -6.41 25.16 20.23
C GLY A 106 -6.69 25.05 18.73
N ASP A 107 -6.04 24.10 18.03
CA ASP A 107 -6.29 23.87 16.61
C ASP A 107 -7.57 23.05 16.42
N HIS A 108 -8.65 23.72 16.06
CA HIS A 108 -9.97 23.10 15.87
C HIS A 108 -9.98 21.94 14.87
N ALA A 109 -9.11 21.96 13.85
CA ALA A 109 -9.04 20.87 12.88
C ALA A 109 -8.40 19.63 13.52
N ALA A 110 -7.34 19.81 14.30
CA ALA A 110 -6.73 18.73 15.07
C ALA A 110 -7.69 18.19 16.15
N GLU A 111 -8.37 19.07 16.89
CA GLU A 111 -9.39 18.70 17.87
C GLU A 111 -10.48 17.83 17.22
N ARG A 112 -11.02 18.26 16.07
CA ARG A 112 -12.03 17.51 15.32
C ARG A 112 -11.53 16.16 14.79
N LEU A 113 -10.26 16.02 14.43
CA LEU A 113 -9.72 14.73 13.99
C LEU A 113 -9.47 13.77 15.16
N THR A 114 -9.26 14.29 16.37
CA THR A 114 -9.00 13.48 17.57
C THR A 114 -10.25 13.13 18.38
N GLU A 115 -11.37 13.85 18.20
CA GLU A 115 -12.63 13.51 18.87
C GLU A 115 -13.21 12.18 18.36
N PRO A 116 -13.86 11.37 19.23
CA PRO A 116 -14.57 10.18 18.78
C PRO A 116 -15.64 10.49 17.72
N GLY A 117 -15.58 9.81 16.58
CA GLY A 117 -16.51 10.03 15.47
C GLY A 117 -16.26 11.33 14.68
N GLY A 118 -15.17 12.03 14.97
CA GLY A 118 -14.88 13.34 14.41
C GLY A 118 -14.44 13.29 12.95
N TYR A 119 -13.54 12.34 12.63
CA TYR A 119 -13.09 12.11 11.26
C TYR A 119 -14.25 11.75 10.31
N GLU A 120 -15.21 10.95 10.75
CA GLU A 120 -16.37 10.55 9.95
C GLU A 120 -17.21 11.75 9.50
N LYS A 121 -17.31 12.79 10.34
CA LYS A 121 -18.05 14.03 10.01
C LYS A 121 -17.33 14.87 8.96
N VAL A 122 -16.02 14.72 8.85
CA VAL A 122 -15.17 15.54 7.98
C VAL A 122 -14.51 14.74 6.86
N ARG A 123 -14.83 13.45 6.73
CA ARG A 123 -14.21 12.53 5.76
C ARG A 123 -14.32 13.03 4.33
N VAL A 124 -15.50 13.50 3.92
CA VAL A 124 -15.70 14.05 2.57
C VAL A 124 -14.79 15.27 2.34
N GLU A 125 -14.81 16.22 3.28
CA GLU A 125 -13.96 17.42 3.21
C GLU A 125 -12.46 17.07 3.20
N PHE A 126 -12.04 16.10 4.02
CA PHE A 126 -10.67 15.62 4.11
C PHE A 126 -10.14 15.11 2.77
N TRP A 127 -10.94 14.34 2.04
CA TRP A 127 -10.54 13.73 0.78
C TRP A 127 -10.72 14.68 -0.42
N GLU A 128 -11.78 15.49 -0.44
CA GLU A 128 -12.07 16.40 -1.57
C GLU A 128 -11.27 17.71 -1.52
N GLN A 129 -10.69 18.07 -0.38
CA GLN A 129 -9.91 19.31 -0.22
C GLN A 129 -8.44 19.03 0.14
N PRO A 130 -7.56 18.75 -0.85
CA PRO A 130 -6.15 18.44 -0.61
C PRO A 130 -5.37 19.51 0.17
N ALA A 131 -5.78 20.78 0.05
CA ALA A 131 -5.20 21.94 0.74
C ALA A 131 -6.02 22.38 1.97
N GLY A 132 -7.04 21.61 2.36
CA GLY A 132 -7.90 21.89 3.50
C GLY A 132 -7.17 21.74 4.85
N SER A 133 -7.76 22.30 5.90
CA SER A 133 -7.15 22.32 7.24
C SER A 133 -6.83 20.91 7.75
N TYR A 134 -7.74 19.96 7.62
CA TYR A 134 -7.54 18.58 8.08
C TYR A 134 -6.36 17.88 7.37
N ARG A 135 -6.22 18.09 6.06
CA ARG A 135 -5.08 17.57 5.28
C ARG A 135 -3.76 18.20 5.69
N ASN A 136 -3.78 19.49 6.00
CA ASN A 136 -2.59 20.20 6.50
C ASN A 136 -2.15 19.69 7.88
N ILE A 137 -3.08 19.31 8.77
CA ILE A 137 -2.72 18.68 10.05
C ILE A 137 -1.90 17.40 9.82
N ILE A 138 -2.35 16.53 8.91
CA ILE A 138 -1.65 15.28 8.61
C ILE A 138 -0.28 15.55 7.99
N GLN A 139 -0.21 16.46 7.02
CA GLN A 139 1.06 16.83 6.39
C GLN A 139 2.07 17.37 7.41
N ASN A 140 1.62 18.24 8.32
CA ASN A 140 2.46 18.79 9.38
C ASN A 140 2.92 17.73 10.37
N ALA A 141 2.02 16.81 10.77
CA ALA A 141 2.35 15.74 11.72
C ALA A 141 3.42 14.79 11.16
N PHE A 142 3.39 14.48 9.86
CA PHE A 142 4.38 13.62 9.18
C PHE A 142 5.48 14.41 8.46
N ALA A 143 5.67 15.70 8.74
CA ALA A 143 6.66 16.52 8.03
C ALA A 143 8.08 15.97 8.17
N ALA A 144 8.49 15.60 9.39
CA ALA A 144 9.81 15.02 9.66
C ALA A 144 10.00 13.67 8.95
N TYR A 145 8.98 12.80 8.96
CA TYR A 145 9.00 11.55 8.19
C TYR A 145 9.20 11.81 6.69
N THR A 146 8.45 12.77 6.15
CA THR A 146 8.48 13.10 4.72
C THR A 146 9.83 13.66 4.30
N GLU A 147 10.42 14.53 5.13
CA GLU A 147 11.76 15.08 4.91
C GLU A 147 12.84 13.99 4.93
N TRP A 148 12.81 13.12 5.94
CA TRP A 148 13.70 11.96 6.01
C TRP A 148 13.52 11.04 4.79
N TRP A 149 12.28 10.68 4.44
CA TRP A 149 11.98 9.77 3.34
C TRP A 149 12.42 10.30 1.96
N ASN A 150 12.41 11.62 1.77
CA ASN A 150 12.88 12.23 0.53
C ASN A 150 14.40 12.37 0.45
N SER A 151 15.10 12.29 1.57
CA SER A 151 16.56 12.42 1.64
C SER A 151 17.28 11.10 1.94
N THR A 152 16.57 10.06 2.35
CA THR A 152 17.15 8.77 2.72
C THR A 152 17.85 8.09 1.54
N PRO A 153 19.06 7.55 1.72
CA PRO A 153 19.74 6.78 0.68
C PRO A 153 19.00 5.46 0.41
N HIS A 154 19.32 4.81 -0.72
CA HIS A 154 18.80 3.48 -1.10
C HIS A 154 17.30 3.41 -1.39
N ARG A 155 16.58 4.54 -1.46
CA ARG A 155 15.21 4.57 -2.00
C ARG A 155 15.21 4.17 -3.49
N PRO A 156 14.19 3.45 -3.99
CA PRO A 156 14.02 3.27 -5.42
C PRO A 156 13.98 4.61 -6.16
N SER A 157 14.65 4.67 -7.32
CA SER A 157 14.69 5.87 -8.17
C SER A 157 13.32 6.21 -8.75
N ALA A 158 12.54 5.18 -9.12
CA ALA A 158 11.17 5.30 -9.60
C ALA A 158 10.18 4.90 -8.51
N LEU A 159 9.68 5.89 -7.77
CA LEU A 159 8.65 5.72 -6.75
C LEU A 159 7.58 6.79 -6.95
N LYS A 160 6.32 6.36 -7.01
CA LYS A 160 5.16 7.24 -7.11
C LYS A 160 4.61 7.49 -5.71
N GLY A 161 4.56 8.74 -5.27
CA GLY A 161 3.92 9.13 -4.01
C GLY A 161 2.39 9.14 -4.14
N GLY A 162 1.69 8.86 -3.04
CA GLY A 162 0.24 8.88 -2.98
C GLY A 162 -0.33 10.15 -2.35
N VAL A 163 -1.56 10.03 -1.84
CA VAL A 163 -2.29 11.16 -1.25
C VAL A 163 -1.73 11.48 0.13
N LEU A 164 -1.56 10.50 1.01
CA LEU A 164 -1.07 10.72 2.37
C LEU A 164 0.46 10.62 2.43
N PRO A 165 1.11 11.33 3.39
CA PRO A 165 2.52 11.15 3.67
C PRO A 165 2.86 9.67 3.88
N GLY A 166 3.84 9.16 3.13
CA GLY A 166 4.24 7.75 3.20
C GLY A 166 3.43 6.79 2.32
N ASP A 167 2.35 7.23 1.67
CA ASP A 167 1.73 6.44 0.61
C ASP A 167 2.69 6.34 -0.58
N PHE A 168 2.87 5.14 -1.13
CA PHE A 168 3.68 4.95 -2.33
C PHE A 168 3.28 3.75 -3.17
N ALA A 169 3.66 3.79 -4.45
CA ALA A 169 3.75 2.65 -5.34
C ALA A 169 5.14 2.59 -5.97
N ALA A 170 5.72 1.40 -6.01
CA ALA A 170 7.02 1.12 -6.60
C ALA A 170 6.95 -0.15 -7.45
N SER A 171 7.69 -0.14 -8.56
CA SER A 171 7.85 -1.29 -9.45
C SER A 171 9.33 -1.65 -9.49
N LEU A 172 9.69 -2.79 -8.89
CA LEU A 172 11.07 -3.30 -8.90
C LEU A 172 11.21 -4.38 -9.96
N GLU A 173 12.37 -4.45 -10.61
CA GLU A 173 12.68 -5.50 -11.58
C GLU A 173 13.89 -6.31 -11.14
N LYS A 174 13.74 -7.63 -11.09
CA LYS A 174 14.82 -8.55 -10.74
C LYS A 174 14.74 -9.80 -11.61
N GLN A 175 15.84 -10.14 -12.29
CA GLN A 175 15.93 -11.36 -13.11
C GLN A 175 14.76 -11.51 -14.12
N GLY A 176 14.34 -10.39 -14.71
CA GLY A 176 13.22 -10.34 -15.67
C GLY A 176 11.81 -10.46 -15.04
N LYS A 177 11.71 -10.42 -13.71
CA LYS A 177 10.45 -10.42 -12.95
C LYS A 177 10.16 -9.04 -12.38
N LYS A 178 8.91 -8.61 -12.50
CA LYS A 178 8.43 -7.32 -11.99
C LYS A 178 7.67 -7.51 -10.69
N ILE A 179 8.09 -6.80 -9.66
CA ILE A 179 7.51 -6.85 -8.31
C ILE A 179 6.89 -5.50 -8.00
N GLY A 180 5.58 -5.49 -7.79
CA GLY A 180 4.86 -4.30 -7.36
C GLY A 180 4.88 -4.19 -5.84
N LEU A 181 5.18 -3.02 -5.30
CA LEU A 181 5.03 -2.74 -3.87
C LEU A 181 4.14 -1.51 -3.69
N ILE A 182 3.14 -1.64 -2.83
CA ILE A 182 2.26 -0.54 -2.43
C ILE A 182 2.43 -0.34 -0.93
N GLY A 183 2.70 0.90 -0.52
CA GLY A 183 2.67 1.31 0.87
C GLY A 183 1.49 2.23 1.13
N LEU A 184 0.71 1.95 2.17
CA LEU A 184 -0.40 2.80 2.61
C LEU A 184 -0.19 3.26 4.05
N ASN A 185 -0.26 4.57 4.27
CA ASN A 185 -0.25 5.14 5.60
C ASN A 185 -1.62 4.87 6.27
N THR A 186 -1.60 4.00 7.29
CA THR A 186 -2.76 3.68 8.14
C THR A 186 -2.71 4.41 9.49
N ALA A 187 -1.60 5.10 9.79
CA ALA A 187 -1.38 5.81 11.04
C ALA A 187 -1.89 7.25 11.02
N PHE A 188 -2.38 7.74 9.88
CA PHE A 188 -2.69 9.16 9.67
C PHE A 188 -3.73 9.74 10.64
N LEU A 189 -4.60 8.92 11.23
CA LEU A 189 -5.61 9.37 12.20
C LEU A 189 -5.15 9.29 13.66
N GLN A 190 -4.02 8.66 13.97
CA GLN A 190 -3.56 8.47 15.34
C GLN A 190 -2.78 9.68 15.90
N LEU A 191 -3.41 10.85 15.83
CA LEU A 191 -2.84 12.14 16.19
C LEU A 191 -2.73 12.36 17.72
N ALA A 192 -3.34 11.50 18.54
CA ALA A 192 -3.35 11.60 19.98
C ALA A 192 -3.09 10.26 20.67
N GLY A 193 -2.77 10.32 21.97
CA GLY A 193 -2.59 9.13 22.81
C GLY A 193 -3.88 8.33 22.97
N GLY A 194 -3.76 7.08 23.37
CA GLY A 194 -4.90 6.22 23.67
C GLY A 194 -5.09 5.07 22.70
N ASP A 195 -6.20 4.37 22.88
CA ASP A 195 -6.57 3.20 22.10
C ASP A 195 -7.36 3.58 20.84
N TYR A 196 -6.83 3.14 19.70
CA TYR A 196 -7.37 3.37 18.36
C TYR A 196 -7.81 2.06 17.69
N GLN A 197 -7.80 0.94 18.39
CA GLN A 197 -8.26 -0.32 17.84
C GLN A 197 -9.70 -0.21 17.34
N GLY A 198 -9.93 -0.59 16.08
CA GLY A 198 -11.22 -0.48 15.42
C GLY A 198 -11.64 0.95 15.08
N ARG A 199 -10.73 1.94 15.10
CA ARG A 199 -11.03 3.36 14.86
C ARG A 199 -10.18 3.99 13.74
N LEU A 200 -9.15 3.29 13.27
CA LEU A 200 -8.33 3.79 12.16
C LEU A 200 -9.04 3.56 10.82
N ASP A 201 -8.53 4.21 9.80
CA ASP A 201 -9.10 4.14 8.45
C ASP A 201 -7.99 3.90 7.41
N TRP A 202 -8.43 3.45 6.26
CA TRP A 202 -7.70 3.50 5.00
C TRP A 202 -8.73 3.68 3.88
N ASP A 203 -8.42 4.44 2.85
CA ASP A 203 -9.40 4.76 1.81
C ASP A 203 -8.94 4.27 0.44
N THR A 204 -9.92 3.87 -0.38
CA THR A 204 -9.63 3.43 -1.77
C THR A 204 -8.99 4.55 -2.58
N GLN A 205 -9.21 5.82 -2.21
CA GLN A 205 -8.53 6.96 -2.81
C GLN A 205 -7.00 6.93 -2.65
N GLN A 206 -6.47 6.37 -1.55
CA GLN A 206 -5.02 6.17 -1.41
C GLN A 206 -4.52 5.23 -2.51
N LEU A 207 -5.21 4.11 -2.70
CA LEU A 207 -4.84 3.10 -3.69
C LEU A 207 -5.06 3.59 -5.14
N HIS A 208 -6.19 4.22 -5.43
CA HIS A 208 -6.52 4.71 -6.77
C HIS A 208 -5.53 5.75 -7.27
N THR A 209 -5.05 6.64 -6.39
CA THR A 209 -4.04 7.65 -6.75
C THR A 209 -2.71 7.01 -7.13
N LEU A 210 -2.37 5.89 -6.50
CA LEU A 210 -1.14 5.15 -6.75
C LEU A 210 -1.21 4.32 -8.04
N CYS A 211 -2.36 3.71 -8.33
CA CYS A 211 -2.53 2.79 -9.45
C CYS A 211 -3.16 3.45 -10.68
N ASP A 212 -2.33 3.84 -11.66
CA ASP A 212 -2.83 4.40 -12.92
C ASP A 212 -3.72 3.41 -13.67
N GLY A 213 -4.94 3.85 -14.02
CA GLY A 213 -5.94 3.01 -14.68
C GLY A 213 -6.66 2.02 -13.75
N GLY A 214 -6.37 2.03 -12.45
CA GLY A 214 -7.01 1.16 -11.46
C GLY A 214 -6.06 0.12 -10.86
N ALA A 215 -6.40 -0.36 -9.65
CA ALA A 215 -5.59 -1.33 -8.91
C ALA A 215 -5.44 -2.67 -9.65
N ASP A 216 -6.47 -3.12 -10.36
CA ASP A 216 -6.43 -4.34 -11.16
C ASP A 216 -5.50 -4.22 -12.37
N VAL A 217 -5.48 -3.05 -13.02
CA VAL A 217 -4.59 -2.78 -14.16
C VAL A 217 -3.14 -2.73 -13.70
N TRP A 218 -2.86 -1.96 -12.64
CA TRP A 218 -1.51 -1.80 -12.11
C TRP A 218 -0.94 -3.11 -11.58
N THR A 219 -1.71 -3.87 -10.80
CA THR A 219 -1.22 -5.15 -10.25
C THR A 219 -0.91 -6.18 -11.34
N ARG A 220 -1.65 -6.21 -12.44
CA ARG A 220 -1.39 -7.08 -13.61
C ARG A 220 -0.13 -6.74 -14.42
N GLN A 221 0.49 -5.59 -14.17
CA GLN A 221 1.78 -5.23 -14.77
C GLN A 221 2.98 -5.90 -14.06
N HIS A 222 2.72 -6.62 -12.97
CA HIS A 222 3.71 -7.23 -12.12
C HIS A 222 3.47 -8.74 -12.02
N ASP A 223 4.53 -9.53 -11.85
CA ASP A 223 4.44 -10.97 -11.60
C ASP A 223 3.92 -11.27 -10.18
N ALA A 224 4.24 -10.40 -9.22
CA ALA A 224 3.75 -10.45 -7.84
C ALA A 224 3.65 -9.04 -7.24
N CYS A 225 2.72 -8.83 -6.31
CA CYS A 225 2.56 -7.55 -5.60
C CYS A 225 2.61 -7.74 -4.08
N LEU A 226 3.22 -6.81 -3.35
CA LEU A 226 3.23 -6.74 -1.89
C LEU A 226 2.51 -5.47 -1.42
N LEU A 227 1.77 -5.57 -0.32
CA LEU A 227 1.16 -4.43 0.36
C LEU A 227 1.85 -4.22 1.71
N LEU A 228 2.19 -2.97 2.02
CA LEU A 228 2.77 -2.55 3.28
C LEU A 228 1.82 -1.56 3.97
N SER A 229 1.59 -1.76 5.26
CA SER A 229 1.01 -0.76 6.17
C SER A 229 1.65 -0.92 7.55
N HIS A 230 1.46 0.04 8.46
CA HIS A 230 1.88 -0.17 9.84
C HIS A 230 0.85 -1.00 10.63
N HIS A 231 -0.43 -0.63 10.53
CA HIS A 231 -1.50 -1.31 11.24
C HIS A 231 -2.09 -2.47 10.44
N GLY A 232 -2.48 -3.53 11.15
CA GLY A 232 -3.26 -4.64 10.61
C GLY A 232 -4.76 -4.33 10.51
N PRO A 233 -5.54 -5.15 9.78
CA PRO A 233 -6.97 -4.89 9.56
C PRO A 233 -7.85 -4.81 10.81
N ASP A 234 -7.42 -5.39 11.94
CA ASP A 234 -8.17 -5.36 13.20
C ASP A 234 -8.12 -4.00 13.92
N TRP A 235 -7.23 -3.10 13.48
CA TRP A 235 -7.14 -1.72 13.96
C TRP A 235 -8.03 -0.77 13.18
N LEU A 236 -8.50 -1.20 12.00
CA LEU A 236 -9.35 -0.41 11.14
C LEU A 236 -10.81 -0.48 11.60
N SER A 237 -11.58 0.58 11.33
CA SER A 237 -13.01 0.59 11.57
C SER A 237 -13.71 -0.55 10.83
N ALA A 238 -14.86 -0.98 11.34
CA ALA A 238 -15.61 -2.07 10.72
C ALA A 238 -15.96 -1.78 9.25
N GLU A 239 -16.22 -0.52 8.92
CA GLU A 239 -16.46 -0.05 7.56
C GLU A 239 -15.17 -0.10 6.72
N ALA A 240 -14.08 0.48 7.21
CA ALA A 240 -12.77 0.50 6.55
C ALA A 240 -12.24 -0.90 6.26
N ARG A 241 -12.40 -1.83 7.21
CA ARG A 241 -12.03 -3.24 7.02
C ARG A 241 -12.87 -3.89 5.94
N ARG A 242 -14.21 -3.73 5.98
CA ARG A 242 -15.11 -4.31 4.97
C ARG A 242 -14.81 -3.77 3.56
N HIS A 243 -14.63 -2.46 3.44
CA HIS A 243 -14.28 -1.83 2.16
C HIS A 243 -12.89 -2.29 1.70
N GLY A 244 -11.91 -2.31 2.61
CA GLY A 244 -10.55 -2.75 2.32
C GLY A 244 -10.45 -4.20 1.86
N GLU A 245 -11.22 -5.12 2.42
CA GLU A 245 -11.25 -6.53 2.01
C GLU A 245 -11.78 -6.72 0.58
N ILE A 246 -12.66 -5.84 0.12
CA ILE A 246 -13.26 -5.91 -1.23
C ILE A 246 -12.39 -5.13 -2.23
N GLU A 247 -12.03 -3.89 -1.88
CA GLU A 247 -11.50 -2.91 -2.82
C GLU A 247 -9.99 -2.74 -2.76
N ILE A 248 -9.33 -3.09 -1.64
CA ILE A 248 -7.88 -2.91 -1.46
C ILE A 248 -7.18 -4.26 -1.51
N THR A 249 -7.57 -5.20 -0.65
CA THR A 249 -6.89 -6.48 -0.39
C THR A 249 -7.73 -7.74 -0.70
N PRO A 250 -8.48 -7.81 -1.82
CA PRO A 250 -9.16 -9.04 -2.16
C PRO A 250 -8.14 -10.17 -2.35
N ALA A 251 -8.55 -11.39 -1.97
CA ALA A 251 -7.69 -12.57 -1.98
C ALA A 251 -7.03 -12.77 -3.37
N GLY A 252 -5.70 -12.92 -3.36
CA GLY A 252 -4.90 -13.11 -4.57
C GLY A 252 -4.41 -11.83 -5.27
N ARG A 253 -4.83 -10.63 -4.84
CA ARG A 253 -4.30 -9.37 -5.40
C ARG A 253 -2.86 -9.10 -4.97
N PHE A 254 -2.59 -9.30 -3.69
CA PHE A 254 -1.26 -9.19 -3.12
C PHE A 254 -0.77 -10.58 -2.69
N ALA A 255 0.50 -10.85 -2.96
CA ALA A 255 1.21 -12.01 -2.45
C ALA A 255 1.20 -12.00 -0.93
N ALA A 256 1.46 -10.85 -0.30
CA ALA A 256 1.34 -10.67 1.14
C ALA A 256 1.00 -9.22 1.50
N HIS A 257 0.26 -9.06 2.59
CA HIS A 257 0.09 -7.80 3.32
C HIS A 257 0.99 -7.84 4.55
N LEU A 258 2.06 -7.06 4.51
CA LEU A 258 3.09 -6.94 5.55
C LEU A 258 2.78 -5.75 6.45
N PHE A 259 2.78 -5.96 7.77
CA PHE A 259 2.54 -4.90 8.76
C PHE A 259 3.16 -5.21 10.12
N GLY A 260 3.03 -4.30 11.09
CA GLY A 260 3.60 -4.41 12.43
C GLY A 260 2.63 -4.01 13.53
N HIS A 261 3.03 -3.06 14.38
CA HIS A 261 2.25 -2.39 15.43
C HIS A 261 1.96 -3.21 16.71
N GLN A 262 1.69 -4.51 16.60
CA GLN A 262 1.39 -5.34 17.79
C GLN A 262 2.63 -5.92 18.47
N HIS A 263 3.82 -5.77 17.87
CA HIS A 263 5.08 -6.31 18.39
C HIS A 263 5.08 -7.85 18.59
N GLU A 264 4.21 -8.55 17.86
CA GLU A 264 4.08 -10.01 17.89
C GLU A 264 4.08 -10.57 16.47
N THR A 265 4.82 -11.64 16.24
CA THR A 265 4.84 -12.32 14.94
C THR A 265 3.54 -13.10 14.76
N THR A 266 2.80 -12.81 13.70
CA THR A 266 1.57 -13.53 13.36
C THR A 266 1.46 -13.73 11.85
N LEU A 267 1.31 -14.99 11.44
CA LEU A 267 1.08 -15.39 10.05
C LEU A 267 -0.36 -15.90 9.91
N CYS A 268 -1.20 -15.16 9.17
CA CYS A 268 -2.61 -15.50 9.00
C CYS A 268 -2.98 -15.65 7.51
N TYR A 269 -3.66 -16.76 7.20
CA TYR A 269 -4.11 -17.11 5.86
C TYR A 269 -5.64 -17.18 5.85
N LEU A 270 -6.29 -16.20 5.24
CA LEU A 270 -7.75 -16.11 5.18
C LEU A 270 -8.27 -16.56 3.82
N ARG A 271 -9.12 -17.58 3.80
CA ARG A 271 -9.88 -18.03 2.61
C ARG A 271 -11.37 -17.85 2.88
N GLN A 272 -12.07 -17.21 1.96
CA GLN A 272 -13.50 -16.96 2.08
C GLN A 272 -14.26 -17.58 0.91
N GLY A 273 -15.45 -18.13 1.18
CA GLY A 273 -16.34 -18.68 0.16
C GLY A 273 -15.76 -19.85 -0.65
N GLY A 274 -14.79 -20.58 -0.10
CA GLY A 274 -14.11 -21.67 -0.81
C GLY A 274 -13.06 -21.22 -1.84
N SER A 275 -12.65 -19.94 -1.81
CA SER A 275 -11.62 -19.42 -2.72
C SER A 275 -10.33 -20.25 -2.67
N ALA A 276 -9.79 -20.55 -3.86
CA ALA A 276 -8.48 -21.19 -4.01
C ALA A 276 -7.32 -20.27 -3.57
N GLN A 277 -7.54 -18.95 -3.57
CA GLN A 277 -6.57 -17.94 -3.15
C GLN A 277 -6.83 -17.48 -1.72
N ALA A 278 -5.77 -17.33 -0.95
CA ALA A 278 -5.81 -16.76 0.39
C ALA A 278 -5.40 -15.28 0.39
N ALA A 279 -6.01 -14.49 1.25
CA ALA A 279 -5.43 -13.23 1.71
C ALA A 279 -4.40 -13.56 2.80
N ARG A 280 -3.17 -13.06 2.65
CA ARG A 280 -2.04 -13.37 3.53
C ARG A 280 -1.67 -12.14 4.34
N ARG A 281 -1.86 -12.22 5.65
CA ARG A 281 -1.56 -11.16 6.60
C ARG A 281 -0.32 -11.59 7.38
N VAL A 282 0.75 -10.82 7.25
CA VAL A 282 2.06 -11.10 7.82
C VAL A 282 2.38 -9.94 8.75
N GLN A 283 2.12 -10.15 10.04
CA GLN A 283 2.50 -9.22 11.08
C GLN A 283 3.88 -9.60 11.59
N ASP A 284 4.83 -8.68 11.54
CA ASP A 284 6.13 -8.87 12.17
C ASP A 284 6.12 -8.35 13.61
N CYS A 285 7.02 -8.90 14.41
CA CYS A 285 7.29 -8.39 15.73
C CYS A 285 8.23 -7.17 15.65
N SER A 286 8.48 -6.59 16.81
CA SER A 286 9.26 -5.36 16.90
C SER A 286 10.74 -5.65 16.78
N LEU A 287 11.46 -4.96 15.89
CA LEU A 287 12.91 -5.04 15.86
C LEU A 287 13.50 -4.60 17.20
N PHE A 288 12.85 -3.60 17.82
CA PHE A 288 13.24 -3.04 19.10
C PHE A 288 12.09 -2.31 19.79
N GLY A 289 11.81 -2.60 21.07
CA GLY A 289 10.74 -1.91 21.78
C GLY A 289 10.66 -2.19 23.28
N MET A 290 9.61 -1.67 23.92
CA MET A 290 9.41 -1.88 25.36
C MET A 290 9.20 -3.35 25.69
N GLU A 291 10.13 -3.99 26.41
CA GLU A 291 9.98 -5.37 26.88
C GLU A 291 8.75 -5.58 27.76
N LYS A 292 8.21 -4.50 28.39
CA LYS A 292 6.98 -4.59 29.17
C LYS A 292 6.00 -3.48 28.80
N PHE A 293 4.75 -3.86 28.55
CA PHE A 293 3.64 -2.93 28.27
C PHE A 293 2.46 -3.17 29.22
N GLY A 294 1.69 -2.10 29.47
CA GLY A 294 0.58 -2.05 30.42
C GLY A 294 0.89 -1.22 31.67
N ASP A 295 -0.16 -0.80 32.38
CA ASP A 295 -0.06 -0.25 33.73
C ASP A 295 -0.94 -1.09 34.68
N PRO A 296 -0.36 -1.99 35.49
CA PRO A 296 1.07 -2.26 35.61
C PRO A 296 1.63 -3.03 34.39
N PRO A 297 2.94 -2.96 34.13
CA PRO A 297 3.59 -3.60 32.99
C PRO A 297 3.55 -5.13 33.09
N GLN A 298 2.57 -5.76 32.44
CA GLN A 298 2.32 -7.21 32.51
C GLN A 298 2.73 -7.95 31.23
N THR A 299 2.72 -7.30 30.06
CA THR A 299 2.91 -7.99 28.78
C THR A 299 4.37 -7.96 28.35
N GLN A 300 5.00 -9.12 28.23
CA GLN A 300 6.37 -9.24 27.73
C GLN A 300 6.38 -9.14 26.19
N ARG A 301 6.93 -8.06 25.63
CA ARG A 301 7.00 -7.91 24.16
C ARG A 301 8.20 -8.67 23.58
N SER A 302 8.01 -9.23 22.40
CA SER A 302 9.08 -9.96 21.69
C SER A 302 9.86 -9.01 20.78
N HIS A 303 11.16 -9.26 20.65
CA HIS A 303 11.98 -8.61 19.61
C HIS A 303 12.28 -9.58 18.49
N GLY A 304 12.42 -9.10 17.26
CA GLY A 304 12.63 -9.98 16.13
C GLY A 304 12.53 -9.26 14.80
N TYR A 305 12.59 -10.03 13.73
CA TYR A 305 12.40 -9.56 12.36
C TYR A 305 12.11 -10.74 11.45
N MET A 306 11.79 -10.49 10.19
CA MET A 306 11.51 -11.55 9.23
C MET A 306 12.26 -11.33 7.91
N ALA A 307 12.69 -12.42 7.27
CA ALA A 307 13.04 -12.39 5.85
C ALA A 307 11.97 -13.07 5.01
N GLY A 308 11.78 -12.63 3.78
CA GLY A 308 10.84 -13.23 2.84
C GLY A 308 11.46 -13.51 1.48
N ARG A 309 10.90 -14.49 0.78
CA ARG A 309 11.27 -14.86 -0.58
C ARG A 309 10.03 -15.21 -1.40
N ILE A 310 9.96 -14.66 -2.60
CA ILE A 310 9.11 -15.14 -3.69
C ILE A 310 10.00 -15.84 -4.71
N ALA A 311 9.71 -17.10 -5.01
CA ALA A 311 10.40 -17.87 -6.06
C ALA A 311 9.46 -18.11 -7.24
N PHE A 312 9.94 -17.85 -8.45
CA PHE A 312 9.18 -17.98 -9.70
C PHE A 312 9.62 -19.27 -10.43
N GLU A 313 9.05 -20.39 -10.03
CA GLU A 313 9.31 -21.70 -10.65
C GLU A 313 8.48 -21.87 -11.93
N ASP A 314 8.81 -22.87 -12.75
CA ASP A 314 8.23 -23.03 -14.10
C ASP A 314 6.70 -23.24 -14.10
N HIS A 315 6.14 -23.76 -12.99
CA HIS A 315 4.73 -24.13 -12.88
C HIS A 315 4.01 -23.50 -11.69
N GLN A 316 4.75 -22.80 -10.82
CA GLN A 316 4.18 -22.20 -9.61
C GLN A 316 5.05 -21.04 -9.14
N THR A 317 4.43 -20.09 -8.45
CA THR A 317 5.16 -19.08 -7.69
C THR A 317 4.92 -19.34 -6.22
N THR A 318 6.00 -19.40 -5.45
CA THR A 318 5.96 -19.78 -4.04
C THR A 318 6.44 -18.64 -3.15
N LEU A 319 5.78 -18.46 -2.01
CA LEU A 319 6.16 -17.54 -0.95
C LEU A 319 6.72 -18.35 0.23
N ARG A 320 7.84 -17.89 0.79
CA ARG A 320 8.44 -18.41 2.03
C ARG A 320 8.89 -17.28 2.93
N LEU A 321 8.82 -17.52 4.24
CA LEU A 321 9.18 -16.57 5.29
C LEU A 321 10.16 -17.22 6.28
N TRP A 322 11.09 -16.44 6.82
CA TRP A 322 12.07 -16.85 7.84
C TRP A 322 11.97 -15.89 9.03
N PRO A 323 11.00 -16.10 9.94
CA PRO A 323 10.83 -15.28 11.14
C PRO A 323 11.93 -15.56 12.16
N ARG A 324 12.43 -14.49 12.77
CA ARG A 324 13.48 -14.49 13.79
C ARG A 324 12.93 -13.85 15.06
N ILE A 325 13.27 -14.42 16.19
CA ILE A 325 12.94 -13.87 17.51
C ILE A 325 14.22 -13.75 18.35
N ALA A 326 14.36 -12.63 19.05
CA ALA A 326 15.44 -12.39 19.97
C ALA A 326 15.18 -13.12 21.29
N THR A 327 16.25 -13.68 21.86
CA THR A 327 16.22 -14.29 23.20
C THR A 327 17.34 -13.71 24.02
N ASN A 328 17.06 -13.47 25.29
CA ASN A 328 18.06 -13.11 26.28
C ASN A 328 18.25 -14.29 27.25
N LYS A 329 19.02 -15.29 26.82
CA LYS A 329 19.41 -16.44 27.64
C LYS A 329 20.72 -16.11 28.38
N PRO A 330 21.23 -16.94 29.32
CA PRO A 330 22.40 -16.60 30.13
C PRO A 330 23.65 -16.15 29.34
N ASP A 331 23.77 -16.58 28.08
CA ASP A 331 24.86 -16.23 27.18
C ASP A 331 24.67 -14.88 26.44
N GLY A 332 23.65 -14.10 26.81
CA GLY A 332 23.33 -12.80 26.23
C GLY A 332 22.28 -12.83 25.12
N TRP A 333 22.13 -11.69 24.45
CA TRP A 333 21.17 -11.50 23.36
C TRP A 333 21.60 -12.22 22.09
N ARG A 334 20.66 -12.92 21.48
CA ARG A 334 20.80 -13.50 20.13
C ARG A 334 19.45 -13.64 19.45
N PHE A 335 19.45 -13.65 18.13
CA PHE A 335 18.27 -14.00 17.34
C PHE A 335 18.30 -15.49 17.00
N ILE A 336 17.13 -16.13 17.07
CA ILE A 336 16.92 -17.53 16.73
C ILE A 336 15.68 -17.65 15.84
N PRO A 337 15.45 -18.79 15.16
CA PRO A 337 14.20 -19.01 14.43
C PRO A 337 13.00 -18.97 15.38
N ASP A 338 11.91 -18.32 14.96
CA ASP A 338 10.70 -18.21 15.77
C ASP A 338 9.82 -19.47 15.68
N HIS A 339 10.25 -20.54 16.33
CA HIS A 339 9.46 -21.77 16.48
C HIS A 339 8.27 -21.63 17.44
N ASN A 340 8.16 -20.53 18.18
CA ASN A 340 7.07 -20.33 19.15
C ASN A 340 5.81 -19.87 18.44
N ASN A 341 5.94 -18.96 17.48
CA ASN A 341 4.80 -18.39 16.75
C ASN A 341 4.62 -18.98 15.36
N THR A 342 5.60 -19.75 14.84
CA THR A 342 5.55 -20.27 13.47
C THR A 342 6.02 -21.72 13.33
N HIS A 343 5.50 -22.39 12.31
CA HIS A 343 5.93 -23.74 11.91
C HIS A 343 7.00 -23.63 10.82
N LEU A 344 8.23 -24.04 11.17
CA LEU A 344 9.41 -23.90 10.32
C LEU A 344 9.96 -25.27 9.91
N ALA A 345 10.46 -25.36 8.68
CA ALA A 345 11.20 -26.50 8.15
C ALA A 345 12.67 -26.49 8.63
N ASP A 346 13.44 -27.51 8.25
CA ASP A 346 14.85 -27.68 8.67
C ASP A 346 15.76 -26.52 8.28
N ASP A 347 15.43 -25.84 7.17
CA ASP A 347 16.15 -24.65 6.72
C ASP A 347 15.72 -23.37 7.46
N GLN A 348 14.88 -23.49 8.50
CA GLN A 348 14.35 -22.42 9.35
C GLN A 348 13.33 -21.51 8.66
N GLY A 349 12.86 -21.87 7.46
CA GLY A 349 11.82 -21.14 6.75
C GLY A 349 10.46 -21.84 6.86
N THR A 350 9.38 -21.12 6.63
CA THR A 350 8.05 -21.70 6.46
C THR A 350 8.04 -22.68 5.28
N ALA A 351 7.07 -23.58 5.25
CA ALA A 351 6.80 -24.37 4.06
C ALA A 351 6.49 -23.44 2.85
N PRO A 352 6.91 -23.80 1.63
CA PRO A 352 6.58 -23.04 0.43
C PRO A 352 5.06 -23.01 0.23
N GLU A 353 4.53 -21.80 0.06
CA GLU A 353 3.11 -21.59 -0.17
C GLU A 353 2.87 -21.05 -1.57
N ILE A 354 1.98 -21.69 -2.33
CA ILE A 354 1.65 -21.27 -3.69
C ILE A 354 0.85 -19.96 -3.64
N ILE A 355 1.35 -18.94 -4.33
CA ILE A 355 0.69 -17.65 -4.51
C ILE A 355 0.18 -17.49 -5.94
N ALA A 356 -0.86 -16.68 -6.12
CA ALA A 356 -1.33 -16.34 -7.45
C ALA A 356 -0.21 -15.62 -8.21
N THR A 357 0.14 -16.15 -9.38
CA THR A 357 0.84 -15.37 -10.39
C THR A 357 -0.18 -14.45 -11.05
N LEU A 358 0.05 -13.14 -10.97
CA LEU A 358 -0.64 -12.22 -11.87
C LEU A 358 0.12 -12.35 -13.19
N PRO A 359 -0.50 -12.88 -14.27
CA PRO A 359 0.21 -12.96 -15.54
C PRO A 359 0.58 -11.52 -15.94
N CYS A 360 1.87 -11.20 -15.87
CA CYS A 360 2.43 -10.00 -16.43
C CYS A 360 2.20 -10.09 -17.94
N LYS A 361 1.04 -9.64 -18.40
CA LYS A 361 0.87 -9.35 -19.81
C LYS A 361 1.88 -8.24 -20.05
N ALA A 362 2.82 -8.48 -20.98
CA ALA A 362 3.61 -7.41 -21.54
C ALA A 362 2.67 -6.22 -21.76
N PRO A 363 3.07 -4.97 -21.44
CA PRO A 363 2.26 -3.84 -21.87
C PRO A 363 1.96 -4.13 -23.32
N ILE A 364 0.67 -4.23 -23.66
CA ILE A 364 0.29 -4.33 -25.05
C ILE A 364 1.06 -3.17 -25.67
N SER A 365 2.02 -3.46 -26.54
CA SER A 365 2.62 -2.41 -27.35
C SER A 365 1.45 -1.94 -28.19
N ILE A 366 0.73 -0.96 -27.64
CA ILE A 366 -0.22 -0.18 -28.38
C ILE A 366 0.70 0.69 -29.23
N THR A 367 1.20 0.12 -30.33
CA THR A 367 1.54 0.89 -31.51
C THR A 367 0.21 1.45 -32.01
N GLY A 368 -0.24 2.47 -31.30
CA GLY A 368 -1.55 3.07 -31.43
C GLY A 368 -1.50 4.24 -30.49
N THR A 369 -1.52 5.40 -31.11
CA THR A 369 -1.66 6.73 -30.51
C THR A 369 -2.50 6.72 -29.23
N PRO A 370 -2.13 7.54 -28.23
CA PRO A 370 -2.70 7.51 -26.89
C PRO A 370 -4.23 7.54 -26.96
N THR A 371 -4.86 6.45 -26.53
CA THR A 371 -6.31 6.44 -26.32
C THR A 371 -6.56 7.32 -25.09
N PRO A 372 -7.40 8.36 -25.20
CA PRO A 372 -7.57 9.31 -24.11
C PRO A 372 -8.17 8.62 -22.88
N THR A 373 -7.56 8.89 -21.74
CA THR A 373 -8.15 8.79 -20.40
C THR A 373 -9.64 9.14 -20.44
N LEU A 374 -10.46 8.39 -19.69
CA LEU A 374 -11.91 8.58 -19.64
C LEU A 374 -12.25 10.08 -19.45
N PRO A 375 -12.90 10.74 -20.43
CA PRO A 375 -13.05 12.20 -20.44
C PRO A 375 -14.09 12.65 -19.43
N ARG A 376 -13.64 12.97 -18.21
CA ARG A 376 -14.52 13.32 -17.09
C ARG A 376 -15.46 14.49 -17.43
N ASP A 377 -14.94 15.51 -18.09
CA ASP A 377 -15.69 16.67 -18.60
C ASP A 377 -16.83 16.28 -19.55
N LEU A 378 -16.58 15.33 -20.46
CA LEU A 378 -17.60 14.78 -21.36
C LEU A 378 -18.65 13.97 -20.60
N ILE A 379 -18.23 13.15 -19.61
CA ILE A 379 -19.19 12.37 -18.80
C ILE A 379 -20.05 13.30 -17.95
N GLU A 380 -19.48 14.35 -17.35
CA GLU A 380 -20.23 15.37 -16.61
C GLU A 380 -21.24 16.08 -17.52
N PHE A 381 -20.83 16.43 -18.75
CA PHE A 381 -21.73 17.00 -19.73
C PHE A 381 -22.89 16.04 -20.09
N LEU A 382 -22.59 14.78 -20.40
CA LEU A 382 -23.60 13.78 -20.76
C LEU A 382 -24.57 13.52 -19.60
N ALA A 383 -24.06 13.45 -18.37
CA ALA A 383 -24.84 13.31 -17.16
C ALA A 383 -25.77 14.49 -16.90
N SER A 384 -25.34 15.70 -17.25
CA SER A 384 -26.18 16.90 -17.15
C SER A 384 -27.18 17.04 -18.29
N ALA A 385 -26.81 16.64 -19.51
CA ALA A 385 -27.65 16.75 -20.70
C ALA A 385 -28.73 15.67 -20.78
N TYR A 386 -28.42 14.46 -20.29
CA TYR A 386 -29.28 13.29 -20.32
C TYR A 386 -29.31 12.63 -18.92
N PRO A 387 -29.95 13.28 -17.92
CA PRO A 387 -29.92 12.81 -16.54
C PRO A 387 -30.73 11.53 -16.32
N GLU A 388 -31.79 11.30 -17.11
CA GLU A 388 -32.68 10.16 -16.93
C GLU A 388 -32.22 8.94 -17.74
N VAL A 389 -32.39 7.74 -17.17
CA VAL A 389 -32.08 6.46 -17.86
C VAL A 389 -32.81 6.34 -19.20
N ARG A 390 -34.03 6.90 -19.29
CA ARG A 390 -34.81 6.93 -20.54
C ARG A 390 -34.11 7.74 -21.63
N ASP A 391 -33.50 8.85 -21.27
CA ASP A 391 -32.85 9.75 -22.24
C ASP A 391 -31.52 9.14 -22.70
N ALA A 392 -30.79 8.48 -21.79
CA ALA A 392 -29.62 7.69 -22.13
C ALA A 392 -29.95 6.52 -23.07
N ARG A 393 -31.09 5.82 -22.85
CA ARG A 393 -31.59 4.78 -23.77
C ARG A 393 -31.86 5.31 -25.16
N ALA A 394 -32.58 6.43 -25.25
CA ALA A 394 -32.89 7.06 -26.53
C ALA A 394 -31.61 7.47 -27.27
N LEU A 395 -30.64 8.07 -26.57
CA LEU A 395 -29.35 8.44 -27.18
C LEU A 395 -28.54 7.21 -27.61
N TRP A 396 -28.51 6.15 -26.81
CA TRP A 396 -27.82 4.90 -27.10
C TRP A 396 -28.40 4.20 -28.34
N GLU A 397 -29.73 4.20 -28.50
CA GLU A 397 -30.40 3.66 -29.67
C GLU A 397 -30.12 4.46 -30.94
N ARG A 398 -30.15 5.79 -30.87
CA ARG A 398 -29.75 6.65 -32.01
C ARG A 398 -28.30 6.43 -32.43
N SER A 399 -27.47 5.98 -31.50
CA SER A 399 -26.05 5.66 -31.73
C SER A 399 -25.83 4.25 -32.29
N GLY A 400 -26.89 3.47 -32.54
CA GLY A 400 -26.84 2.12 -33.11
C GLY A 400 -26.92 0.98 -32.09
N GLY A 401 -27.02 1.28 -30.80
CA GLY A 401 -27.23 0.28 -29.74
C GLY A 401 -28.70 -0.12 -29.57
N ARG A 402 -29.00 -0.97 -28.58
CA ARG A 402 -30.38 -1.33 -28.19
C ARG A 402 -30.72 -0.77 -26.81
N ALA A 403 -31.93 -0.26 -26.54
CA ALA A 403 -32.27 0.29 -25.22
C ALA A 403 -32.08 -0.71 -24.06
N LEU A 404 -32.27 -2.02 -24.31
CA LEU A 404 -32.05 -3.08 -23.33
C LEU A 404 -30.59 -3.19 -22.88
N GLU A 405 -29.65 -2.66 -23.67
CA GLU A 405 -28.24 -2.61 -23.31
C GLU A 405 -27.94 -1.53 -22.27
N VAL A 406 -28.86 -0.61 -22.01
CA VAL A 406 -28.69 0.44 -21.00
C VAL A 406 -29.31 0.00 -19.67
N GLU A 407 -28.42 -0.24 -18.71
CA GLU A 407 -28.73 -0.63 -17.34
C GLU A 407 -29.49 0.47 -16.59
N ASN A 408 -30.26 0.08 -15.57
CA ASN A 408 -31.01 1.02 -14.74
C ASN A 408 -30.12 1.52 -13.59
N ILE A 409 -29.29 2.54 -13.86
CA ILE A 409 -28.37 3.15 -12.89
C ILE A 409 -28.93 4.50 -12.45
N ALA A 410 -29.15 4.66 -11.13
CA ALA A 410 -29.81 5.84 -10.57
C ALA A 410 -28.97 7.12 -10.59
N ARG A 411 -27.64 7.01 -10.63
CA ARG A 411 -26.73 8.15 -10.70
C ARG A 411 -26.35 8.43 -12.15
N PRO A 412 -26.65 9.62 -12.72
CA PRO A 412 -26.43 9.91 -14.13
C PRO A 412 -24.94 9.85 -14.54
N PHE A 413 -24.05 10.31 -13.67
CA PHE A 413 -22.60 10.24 -13.91
C PHE A 413 -22.12 8.79 -14.03
N ASP A 414 -22.55 7.91 -13.13
CA ASP A 414 -22.18 6.49 -13.14
C ASP A 414 -22.78 5.76 -14.34
N LEU A 415 -24.02 6.11 -14.72
CA LEU A 415 -24.69 5.63 -15.93
C LEU A 415 -23.87 5.95 -17.18
N TRP A 416 -23.52 7.23 -17.38
CA TRP A 416 -22.77 7.66 -18.55
C TRP A 416 -21.32 7.17 -18.55
N GLN A 417 -20.68 7.07 -17.38
CA GLN A 417 -19.36 6.47 -17.25
C GLN A 417 -19.38 5.00 -17.71
N ASN A 418 -20.38 4.22 -17.29
CA ASN A 418 -20.51 2.83 -17.70
C ASN A 418 -20.78 2.70 -19.21
N LEU A 419 -21.74 3.46 -19.74
CA LEU A 419 -22.06 3.47 -21.17
C LEU A 419 -20.85 3.87 -22.02
N TRP A 420 -20.10 4.89 -21.62
CA TRP A 420 -18.90 5.33 -22.34
C TRP A 420 -17.79 4.28 -22.31
N ARG A 421 -17.61 3.60 -21.18
CA ARG A 421 -16.66 2.49 -21.06
C ARG A 421 -17.04 1.35 -22.01
N ARG A 422 -18.31 0.96 -22.05
CA ARG A 422 -18.82 -0.08 -22.95
C ARG A 422 -18.67 0.29 -24.42
N SER A 423 -18.92 1.56 -24.74
CA SER A 423 -18.70 2.10 -26.09
C SER A 423 -17.24 1.94 -26.54
N ASN A 424 -16.28 2.29 -25.68
CA ASN A 424 -14.85 2.09 -25.97
C ASN A 424 -14.39 0.62 -25.95
N GLN A 425 -15.19 -0.30 -25.40
CA GLN A 425 -14.91 -1.74 -25.36
C GLN A 425 -15.55 -2.52 -26.52
N GLY A 426 -16.03 -1.81 -27.56
CA GLY A 426 -16.52 -2.45 -28.79
C GLY A 426 -18.03 -2.67 -28.85
N ALA A 427 -18.83 -1.95 -28.06
CA ALA A 427 -20.29 -1.96 -28.24
C ALA A 427 -20.69 -1.41 -29.62
N VAL A 428 -21.90 -1.75 -30.10
CA VAL A 428 -22.39 -1.27 -31.40
C VAL A 428 -22.50 0.26 -31.42
N ALA A 429 -22.96 0.86 -30.32
CA ALA A 429 -22.89 2.30 -30.11
C ALA A 429 -21.45 2.73 -29.79
N GLN A 430 -20.69 3.04 -30.84
CA GLN A 430 -19.30 3.51 -30.75
C GLN A 430 -19.20 4.97 -30.30
N PRO A 431 -18.06 5.43 -29.73
CA PRO A 431 -17.95 6.77 -29.16
C PRO A 431 -18.25 7.89 -30.16
N GLU A 432 -17.83 7.71 -31.41
CA GLU A 432 -18.11 8.65 -32.50
C GLU A 432 -19.62 8.74 -32.82
N ALA A 433 -20.33 7.62 -32.81
CA ALA A 433 -21.78 7.59 -33.07
C ALA A 433 -22.55 8.31 -31.96
N ILE A 434 -22.14 8.09 -30.70
CA ILE A 434 -22.69 8.78 -29.53
C ILE A 434 -22.48 10.29 -29.66
N LEU A 435 -21.25 10.72 -29.93
CA LEU A 435 -20.94 12.14 -30.06
C LEU A 435 -21.68 12.82 -31.22
N ARG A 436 -21.88 12.11 -32.35
CA ARG A 436 -22.68 12.63 -33.48
C ARG A 436 -24.14 12.81 -33.08
N ALA A 437 -24.71 11.83 -32.38
CA ALA A 437 -26.09 11.90 -31.89
C ALA A 437 -26.27 13.00 -30.83
N VAL A 438 -25.25 13.26 -30.01
CA VAL A 438 -25.23 14.40 -29.06
C VAL A 438 -25.12 15.73 -29.81
N ARG A 439 -24.33 15.80 -30.88
CA ARG A 439 -24.16 17.03 -31.68
C ARG A 439 -25.45 17.42 -32.42
N GLU A 440 -26.32 16.47 -32.75
CA GLU A 440 -27.65 16.77 -33.29
C GLU A 440 -28.51 17.55 -32.27
N ASP A 441 -28.44 17.16 -30.99
CA ASP A 441 -29.15 17.84 -29.91
C ASP A 441 -28.47 19.15 -29.49
N TYR A 442 -27.13 19.22 -29.61
CA TYR A 442 -26.30 20.35 -29.17
C TYR A 442 -25.30 20.82 -30.25
N PRO A 443 -25.76 21.39 -31.37
CA PRO A 443 -24.92 21.68 -32.56
C PRO A 443 -23.82 22.72 -32.32
N GLY A 444 -23.97 23.59 -31.31
CA GLY A 444 -23.00 24.65 -30.97
C GLY A 444 -22.05 24.31 -29.81
N ASN A 445 -22.07 23.08 -29.28
CA ASN A 445 -21.27 22.73 -28.11
C ASN A 445 -19.79 22.50 -28.48
N ALA A 446 -18.91 23.39 -28.01
CA ALA A 446 -17.47 23.34 -28.31
C ALA A 446 -16.79 22.07 -27.77
N LEU A 447 -17.24 21.53 -26.65
CA LEU A 447 -16.73 20.29 -26.06
C LEU A 447 -16.99 19.09 -26.98
N ILE A 448 -18.22 18.95 -27.45
CA ILE A 448 -18.62 17.86 -28.35
C ILE A 448 -17.91 17.98 -29.71
N ALA A 449 -17.74 19.20 -30.22
CA ALA A 449 -16.97 19.45 -31.44
C ALA A 449 -15.48 19.06 -31.28
N GLN A 450 -14.86 19.37 -30.15
CA GLN A 450 -13.49 18.99 -29.82
C GLN A 450 -13.33 17.47 -29.76
N TYR A 451 -14.23 16.77 -29.06
CA TYR A 451 -14.18 15.30 -28.96
C TYR A 451 -14.44 14.62 -30.30
N LEU A 452 -15.38 15.11 -31.11
CA LEU A 452 -15.59 14.58 -32.46
C LEU A 452 -14.36 14.73 -33.36
N ALA A 453 -13.70 15.89 -33.31
CA ALA A 453 -12.48 16.12 -34.08
C ALA A 453 -11.34 15.17 -33.66
N ALA A 454 -11.20 14.91 -32.35
CA ALA A 454 -10.22 13.98 -31.81
C ALA A 454 -10.49 12.53 -32.28
N TYR A 455 -11.74 12.09 -32.31
CA TYR A 455 -12.10 10.74 -32.77
C TYR A 455 -11.99 10.59 -34.29
N SER A 456 -12.32 11.62 -35.08
CA SER A 456 -12.16 11.57 -36.55
C SER A 456 -10.69 11.61 -37.00
N ALA A 457 -9.76 12.13 -36.19
CA ALA A 457 -8.32 12.13 -36.48
C ALA A 457 -7.64 10.78 -36.25
N ASN A 458 -8.22 9.92 -35.39
CA ASN A 458 -7.68 8.61 -35.03
C ASN A 458 -8.13 7.46 -35.96
N VAL A 459 -8.96 7.73 -36.98
CA VAL A 459 -9.56 6.73 -37.89
C VAL A 459 -9.04 6.88 -39.34
N LYS A 460 -7.97 7.66 -39.57
CA LYS A 460 -7.30 7.78 -40.88
C LYS A 460 -5.95 7.10 -40.93
#